data_AF-A0A3A8JLM2-F1
#
_entry.id   AF-A0A3A8JLM2-F1
#
_cell.length_a   1.000
_cell.length_b   1.000
_cell.length_c   1.000
_cell.angle_alpha   90.00
_cell.angle_beta   90.00
_cell.angle_gamma   90.00
#
_symmetry.space_group_name_H-M   'P 1'
#
loop_
_entity.id
_entity.type
_entity.pdbx_description
1 polymer ?
#
loop_
_entity_poly.entity_id
_entity_poly.type
_entity_poly.pdbx_seq_one_letter_code
_entity_poly.pdbx_strand_id
1 'polypeptide(L)'
;MNEDKSPLRPEWRQWLAENLALGVEQEDVHRVLVAAGVDPALARAEMAAVAGHPYFKACLQVARHFGWMESLMDVYSELRAQDGGRELEVRERIAPEEFFQRYYFGHRPVVLRGMMEDWPALTRWSLPYFRERFGQVEVEVMVGRDADPEHAALQDRHRARMPFAAFLDKVEAAEQTNDFYMVPRNDNWRRDGLSPLREDLRAPRGIIDPGLLPDMMTLLLGPAGTVTPLHHDNMNILLGQVLGRKHVRLVPSFERHRVYPHRGTFSHVDAGKPDLVAHPLFAEATVLEAVLEPGDMVFLPVGWWHWVKALGVSASVTFHHFLVPGGNTHLEAPF
;
A
#
# COMPACT_ATOMS: atom_id res chain seq x y z
N MET A 1 -27.36 -3.20 -37.62
CA MET A 1 -26.32 -4.07 -37.03
C MET A 1 -25.11 -3.97 -37.93
N ASN A 2 -24.13 -3.14 -37.58
CA ASN A 2 -22.88 -3.07 -38.33
C ASN A 2 -22.15 -4.38 -38.03
N GLU A 3 -22.00 -5.24 -39.04
CA GLU A 3 -21.06 -6.35 -38.94
C GLU A 3 -19.69 -5.75 -38.67
N ASP A 4 -19.09 -6.21 -37.58
CA ASP A 4 -17.75 -5.85 -37.21
C ASP A 4 -16.79 -6.48 -38.23
N LYS A 5 -16.17 -5.65 -39.08
CA LYS A 5 -15.38 -6.08 -40.25
C LYS A 5 -13.87 -6.02 -40.02
N SER A 6 -13.41 -5.66 -38.83
CA SER A 6 -11.97 -5.62 -38.55
C SER A 6 -11.40 -7.04 -38.63
N PRO A 7 -10.35 -7.28 -39.44
CA PRO A 7 -9.66 -8.57 -39.49
C PRO A 7 -8.68 -8.77 -38.32
N LEU A 8 -8.52 -7.78 -37.43
CA LEU A 8 -7.72 -7.91 -36.22
C LEU A 8 -8.46 -8.74 -35.18
N ARG A 9 -7.71 -9.59 -34.47
CA ARG A 9 -8.24 -10.29 -33.30
C ARG A 9 -8.69 -9.28 -32.22
N PRO A 10 -9.74 -9.58 -31.44
CA PRO A 10 -10.29 -8.65 -30.45
C PRO A 10 -9.25 -8.04 -29.51
N GLU A 11 -8.28 -8.85 -29.03
CA GLU A 11 -7.21 -8.39 -28.14
C GLU A 11 -6.32 -7.31 -28.79
N TRP A 12 -6.02 -7.43 -30.09
CA TRP A 12 -5.21 -6.45 -30.82
C TRP A 12 -5.98 -5.16 -31.10
N ARG A 13 -7.30 -5.24 -31.21
CA ARG A 13 -8.17 -4.07 -31.39
C ARG A 13 -8.26 -3.26 -30.10
N GLN A 14 -8.42 -3.95 -28.97
CA GLN A 14 -8.37 -3.32 -27.66
C GLN A 14 -7.00 -2.67 -27.42
N TRP A 15 -5.91 -3.43 -27.61
CA TRP A 15 -4.54 -2.91 -27.48
C TRP A 15 -4.29 -1.68 -28.37
N LEU A 16 -4.74 -1.72 -29.63
CA LEU A 16 -4.60 -0.61 -30.56
C LEU A 16 -5.34 0.64 -30.07
N ALA A 17 -6.60 0.49 -29.67
CA ALA A 17 -7.39 1.59 -29.16
C ALA A 17 -6.77 2.20 -27.88
N GLU A 18 -6.35 1.35 -26.94
CA GLU A 18 -5.70 1.80 -25.69
C GLU A 18 -4.42 2.59 -25.97
N ASN A 19 -3.51 2.08 -26.81
CA ASN A 19 -2.24 2.77 -27.09
C ASN A 19 -2.44 4.09 -27.84
N LEU A 20 -3.37 4.14 -28.81
CA LEU A 20 -3.72 5.39 -29.46
C LEU A 20 -4.36 6.39 -28.48
N ALA A 21 -5.15 5.92 -27.51
CA ALA A 21 -5.79 6.78 -26.51
C ALA A 21 -4.78 7.32 -25.48
N LEU A 22 -3.77 6.53 -25.13
CA LEU A 22 -2.64 6.92 -24.27
C LEU A 22 -1.65 7.87 -24.97
N GLY A 23 -1.84 8.15 -26.26
CA GLY A 23 -0.99 9.08 -27.01
C GLY A 23 0.35 8.49 -27.45
N VAL A 24 0.48 7.15 -27.52
CA VAL A 24 1.67 6.50 -28.09
C VAL A 24 1.84 6.93 -29.55
N GLU A 25 3.08 7.21 -29.94
CA GLU A 25 3.42 7.65 -31.30
C GLU A 25 2.91 6.64 -32.34
N GLN A 26 2.23 7.15 -33.37
CA GLN A 26 1.56 6.29 -34.35
C GLN A 26 2.53 5.33 -35.05
N GLU A 27 3.76 5.76 -35.31
CA GLU A 27 4.75 4.92 -35.98
C GLU A 27 5.24 3.77 -35.08
N ASP A 28 5.24 3.97 -33.75
CA ASP A 28 5.55 2.91 -32.79
C ASP A 28 4.42 1.88 -32.71
N VAL A 29 3.16 2.35 -32.67
CA VAL A 29 1.97 1.48 -32.73
C VAL A 29 1.98 0.66 -34.02
N HIS A 30 2.26 1.31 -35.15
CA HIS A 30 2.38 0.65 -36.46
C HIS A 30 3.46 -0.43 -36.45
N ARG A 31 4.65 -0.11 -35.94
CA ARG A 31 5.78 -1.03 -35.84
C ARG A 31 5.43 -2.29 -35.04
N VAL A 32 4.73 -2.14 -33.91
CA VAL A 32 4.34 -3.27 -33.06
C VAL A 32 3.31 -4.17 -33.75
N LEU A 33 2.30 -3.59 -34.42
CA LEU A 33 1.31 -4.37 -35.19
C LEU A 33 1.98 -5.19 -36.30
N VAL A 34 2.91 -4.57 -37.04
CA VAL A 34 3.65 -5.27 -38.12
C VAL A 34 4.54 -6.37 -37.55
N ALA A 35 5.24 -6.11 -36.45
CA ALA A 35 6.06 -7.13 -35.77
C ALA A 35 5.21 -8.30 -35.25
N ALA A 36 3.94 -8.07 -34.93
CA ALA A 36 2.97 -9.10 -34.56
C ALA A 36 2.36 -9.86 -35.76
N GLY A 37 2.80 -9.58 -36.99
CA GLY A 37 2.37 -10.27 -38.21
C GLY A 37 1.16 -9.64 -38.91
N VAL A 38 0.73 -8.44 -38.52
CA VAL A 38 -0.31 -7.68 -39.23
C VAL A 38 0.29 -7.09 -40.51
N ASP A 39 -0.41 -7.22 -41.63
CA ASP A 39 0.00 -6.58 -42.88
C ASP A 39 0.18 -5.06 -42.70
N PRO A 40 1.28 -4.43 -43.18
CA PRO A 40 1.55 -3.02 -42.94
C PRO A 40 0.47 -2.05 -43.45
N ALA A 41 -0.19 -2.35 -44.57
CA ALA A 41 -1.25 -1.51 -45.12
C ALA A 41 -2.53 -1.68 -44.30
N LEU A 42 -2.84 -2.92 -43.91
CA LEU A 42 -3.93 -3.21 -42.99
C LEU A 42 -3.74 -2.50 -41.64
N ALA A 43 -2.54 -2.53 -41.06
CA ALA A 43 -2.26 -1.85 -39.80
C ALA A 43 -2.57 -0.34 -39.88
N ARG A 44 -2.14 0.34 -40.96
CA ARG A 44 -2.47 1.77 -41.17
C ARG A 44 -3.97 1.99 -41.36
N ALA A 45 -4.66 1.11 -42.07
CA ALA A 45 -6.10 1.20 -42.27
C ALA A 45 -6.88 1.05 -40.95
N GLU A 46 -6.51 0.08 -40.11
CA GLU A 46 -7.12 -0.15 -38.80
C GLU A 46 -6.85 1.01 -37.84
N MET A 47 -5.62 1.52 -37.78
CA MET A 47 -5.28 2.71 -37.00
C MET A 47 -6.13 3.93 -37.42
N ALA A 48 -6.28 4.16 -38.72
CA ALA A 48 -7.11 5.25 -39.24
C ALA A 48 -8.60 5.05 -38.94
N ALA A 49 -9.10 3.81 -39.04
CA ALA A 49 -10.48 3.47 -38.72
C ALA A 49 -10.80 3.73 -37.24
N VAL A 50 -9.92 3.30 -36.33
CA VAL A 50 -10.04 3.58 -34.88
C VAL A 50 -10.02 5.09 -34.63
N ALA A 51 -9.02 5.81 -35.15
CA ALA A 51 -8.90 7.26 -34.97
C ALA A 51 -10.12 8.05 -35.48
N GLY A 52 -10.76 7.58 -36.56
CA GLY A 52 -11.97 8.19 -37.13
C GLY A 52 -13.26 7.90 -36.37
N HIS A 53 -13.30 6.82 -35.57
CA HIS A 53 -14.54 6.30 -34.98
C HIS A 53 -15.12 7.24 -33.90
N PRO A 54 -16.44 7.54 -33.91
CA PRO A 54 -17.04 8.48 -32.96
C PRO A 54 -16.91 8.04 -31.48
N TYR A 55 -17.03 6.75 -31.18
CA TYR A 55 -16.80 6.25 -29.82
C TYR A 55 -15.34 6.42 -29.38
N PHE A 56 -14.39 6.23 -30.29
CA PHE A 56 -12.98 6.44 -29.97
C PHE A 56 -12.67 7.92 -29.73
N LYS A 57 -13.31 8.83 -30.47
CA LYS A 57 -13.23 10.27 -30.19
C LYS A 57 -13.76 10.63 -28.79
N ALA A 58 -14.83 9.98 -28.33
CA ALA A 58 -15.30 10.13 -26.96
C ALA A 58 -14.29 9.56 -25.94
N CYS A 59 -13.71 8.38 -26.21
CA CYS A 59 -12.63 7.82 -25.39
C CYS A 59 -11.43 8.76 -25.30
N LEU A 60 -11.03 9.42 -26.40
CA LEU A 60 -9.95 10.40 -26.40
C LEU A 60 -10.25 11.62 -25.51
N GLN A 61 -11.51 12.08 -25.44
CA GLN A 61 -11.88 13.15 -24.51
C GLN A 61 -11.69 12.72 -23.06
N VAL A 62 -12.13 11.50 -22.73
CA VAL A 62 -11.92 10.90 -21.40
C VAL A 62 -10.44 10.73 -21.09
N ALA A 63 -9.65 10.17 -22.02
CA ALA A 63 -8.20 10.00 -21.86
C ALA A 63 -7.48 11.34 -21.65
N ARG A 64 -7.90 12.40 -22.34
CA ARG A 64 -7.38 13.76 -22.10
C ARG A 64 -7.68 14.26 -20.69
N HIS A 65 -8.88 14.00 -20.16
CA HIS A 65 -9.19 14.36 -18.77
C HIS A 65 -8.27 13.64 -17.78
N PHE A 66 -7.98 12.36 -18.02
CA PHE A 66 -6.98 11.63 -17.22
C PHE A 66 -5.58 12.24 -17.35
N GLY A 67 -5.12 12.54 -18.56
CA GLY A 67 -3.81 13.18 -18.77
C GLY A 67 -3.68 14.56 -18.09
N TRP A 68 -4.76 15.35 -18.03
CA TRP A 68 -4.78 16.58 -17.23
C TRP A 68 -4.63 16.34 -15.74
N MET A 69 -5.24 15.26 -15.21
CA MET A 69 -5.07 14.87 -13.81
C MET A 69 -3.64 14.44 -13.51
N GLU A 70 -3.02 13.66 -14.39
CA GLU A 70 -1.61 13.24 -14.27
C GLU A 70 -0.66 14.44 -14.32
N SER A 71 -0.89 15.38 -15.26
CA SER A 71 -0.08 16.60 -15.33
C SER A 71 -0.20 17.47 -14.07
N LEU A 72 -1.39 17.57 -13.46
CA LEU A 72 -1.56 18.26 -12.17
C LEU A 72 -0.83 17.54 -11.04
N MET A 73 -0.85 16.21 -11.05
CA MET A 73 -0.13 15.36 -10.11
C MET A 73 1.40 15.54 -10.22
N ASP A 74 1.94 15.67 -11.43
CA ASP A 74 3.35 15.99 -11.66
C ASP A 74 3.72 17.37 -11.07
N VAL A 75 2.85 18.39 -11.24
CA VAL A 75 3.05 19.70 -10.61
C VAL A 75 3.12 19.58 -9.08
N TYR A 76 2.28 18.75 -8.46
CA TYR A 76 2.36 18.50 -7.01
C TYR A 76 3.66 17.80 -6.60
N SER A 77 4.16 16.86 -7.41
CA SER A 77 5.47 16.25 -7.20
C SER A 77 6.60 17.27 -7.28
N GLU A 78 6.61 18.13 -8.29
CA GLU A 78 7.60 19.20 -8.44
C GLU A 78 7.56 20.23 -7.30
N LEU A 79 6.37 20.69 -6.91
CA LEU A 79 6.21 21.64 -5.80
C LEU A 79 6.67 21.00 -4.48
N ARG A 80 6.35 19.72 -4.25
CA ARG A 80 6.76 19.03 -3.03
C ARG A 80 8.26 18.80 -2.98
N ALA A 81 8.91 18.53 -4.11
CA ALA A 81 10.36 18.43 -4.21
C ALA A 81 11.07 19.74 -3.85
N GLN A 82 10.47 20.90 -4.15
CA GLN A 82 11.00 22.22 -3.77
C GLN A 82 10.94 22.50 -2.26
N ASP A 83 9.97 21.89 -1.55
CA ASP A 83 9.76 22.04 -0.10
C ASP A 83 10.39 20.89 0.72
N GLY A 84 11.53 20.34 0.25
CA GLY A 84 12.26 19.29 0.94
C GLY A 84 11.56 17.93 1.02
N GLY A 85 10.53 17.69 0.21
CA GLY A 85 9.73 16.47 0.23
C GLY A 85 10.39 15.22 -0.33
N ARG A 86 11.74 15.15 -0.34
CA ARG A 86 12.53 13.99 -0.76
C ARG A 86 13.01 13.13 0.41
N GLU A 87 12.78 13.55 1.64
CA GLU A 87 13.12 12.80 2.85
C GLU A 87 11.88 12.61 3.73
N LEU A 88 11.82 11.48 4.43
CA LEU A 88 10.77 11.24 5.41
C LEU A 88 11.09 12.02 6.70
N GLU A 89 10.25 13.00 7.01
CA GLU A 89 10.45 13.82 8.21
C GLU A 89 10.34 12.97 9.49
N VAL A 90 11.17 13.30 10.48
CA VAL A 90 11.12 12.73 11.83
C VAL A 90 10.81 13.84 12.82
N ARG A 91 9.84 13.62 13.71
CA ARG A 91 9.47 14.56 14.78
C ARG A 91 9.49 13.86 16.13
N GLU A 92 10.01 14.55 17.14
CA GLU A 92 9.99 14.07 18.52
C GLU A 92 8.88 14.78 19.28
N ARG A 93 8.05 14.02 20.02
CA ARG A 93 7.01 14.54 20.93
C ARG A 93 6.19 15.68 20.31
N ILE A 94 5.67 15.44 19.11
CA ILE A 94 4.93 16.45 18.33
C ILE A 94 3.69 16.93 19.09
N ALA A 95 3.39 18.23 19.00
CA ALA A 95 2.13 18.77 19.49
C ALA A 95 0.95 18.35 18.59
N PRO A 96 -0.23 18.02 19.14
CA PRO A 96 -1.40 17.65 18.33
C PRO A 96 -1.76 18.66 17.24
N GLU A 97 -1.66 19.96 17.54
CA GLU A 97 -1.96 21.03 16.59
C GLU A 97 -1.03 21.00 15.38
N GLU A 98 0.27 20.78 15.62
CA GLU A 98 1.27 20.64 14.54
C GLU A 98 1.03 19.35 13.75
N PHE A 99 0.74 18.24 14.43
CA PHE A 99 0.41 16.97 13.77
C PHE A 99 -0.72 17.15 12.76
N PHE A 100 -1.83 17.74 13.19
CA PHE A 100 -2.98 17.93 12.33
C PHE A 100 -2.71 18.92 11.20
N GLN A 101 -2.15 20.09 11.49
CA GLN A 101 -1.93 21.12 10.47
C GLN A 101 -0.93 20.69 9.40
N ARG A 102 0.21 20.14 9.82
CA ARG A 102 1.33 19.86 8.90
C ARG A 102 1.24 18.49 8.25
N TYR A 103 0.74 17.48 8.95
CA TYR A 103 0.82 16.09 8.50
C TYR A 103 -0.53 15.54 8.08
N TYR A 104 -1.53 15.58 8.97
CA TYR A 104 -2.87 15.06 8.64
C TYR A 104 -3.51 15.87 7.51
N PHE A 105 -3.72 17.18 7.71
CA PHE A 105 -4.33 18.06 6.70
C PHE A 105 -3.35 18.46 5.60
N GLY A 106 -2.05 18.51 5.90
CA GLY A 106 -1.00 18.71 4.89
C GLY A 106 -0.77 17.51 3.98
N HIS A 107 -1.39 16.36 4.27
CA HIS A 107 -1.26 15.09 3.54
C HIS A 107 0.19 14.62 3.41
N ARG A 108 0.95 14.68 4.51
CA ARG A 108 2.38 14.35 4.56
C ARG A 108 2.66 13.23 5.57
N PRO A 109 3.45 12.21 5.21
CA PRO A 109 3.86 11.20 6.17
C PRO A 109 4.92 11.76 7.11
N VAL A 110 5.05 11.14 8.28
CA VAL A 110 6.05 11.51 9.29
C VAL A 110 6.33 10.34 10.21
N VAL A 111 7.58 10.18 10.62
CA VAL A 111 7.97 9.32 11.73
C VAL A 111 7.89 10.13 13.02
N LEU A 112 7.17 9.62 14.01
CA LEU A 112 6.98 10.25 15.31
C LEU A 112 7.71 9.45 16.38
N ARG A 113 8.59 10.12 17.12
CA ARG A 113 9.33 9.56 18.25
C ARG A 113 8.80 10.10 19.57
N GLY A 114 8.93 9.31 20.63
CA GLY A 114 8.53 9.73 21.98
C GLY A 114 7.02 9.72 22.22
N MET A 115 6.22 9.17 21.29
CA MET A 115 4.76 9.08 21.42
C MET A 115 4.29 7.81 22.14
N MET A 116 5.21 6.88 22.41
CA MET A 116 4.96 5.57 23.02
C MET A 116 5.68 5.39 24.37
N GLU A 117 6.29 6.44 24.92
CA GLU A 117 7.14 6.36 26.13
C GLU A 117 6.42 5.75 27.34
N ASP A 118 5.10 5.90 27.43
CA ASP A 118 4.26 5.41 28.52
C ASP A 118 3.54 4.09 28.21
N TRP A 119 3.88 3.40 27.11
CA TRP A 119 3.26 2.12 26.75
C TRP A 119 3.89 0.95 27.53
N PRO A 120 3.14 0.22 28.38
CA PRO A 120 3.63 -1.02 28.97
C PRO A 120 4.08 -2.06 27.94
N ALA A 121 3.52 -2.03 26.73
CA ALA A 121 3.85 -2.96 25.66
C ALA A 121 5.35 -2.94 25.31
N LEU A 122 6.03 -1.78 25.36
CA LEU A 122 7.45 -1.66 25.01
C LEU A 122 8.38 -2.46 25.93
N THR A 123 7.95 -2.76 27.16
CA THR A 123 8.73 -3.55 28.12
C THR A 123 8.17 -4.94 28.34
N ARG A 124 6.85 -5.13 28.17
CA ARG A 124 6.18 -6.41 28.42
C ARG A 124 6.17 -7.33 27.22
N TRP A 125 5.98 -6.80 26.02
CA TRP A 125 5.71 -7.64 24.85
C TRP A 125 6.95 -8.39 24.39
N SER A 126 6.84 -9.72 24.38
CA SER A 126 7.87 -10.65 23.94
C SER A 126 7.19 -11.96 23.54
N LEU A 127 7.86 -12.80 22.74
CA LEU A 127 7.30 -14.13 22.41
C LEU A 127 6.97 -14.96 23.66
N PRO A 128 7.83 -15.00 24.72
CA PRO A 128 7.48 -15.65 25.98
C PRO A 128 6.23 -15.07 26.65
N TYR A 129 6.09 -13.74 26.75
CA TYR A 129 4.91 -13.10 27.33
C TYR A 129 3.62 -13.47 26.57
N PHE A 130 3.67 -13.42 25.25
CA PHE A 130 2.52 -13.80 24.42
C PHE A 130 2.14 -15.27 24.62
N ARG A 131 3.14 -16.16 24.67
CA ARG A 131 2.95 -17.60 24.86
C ARG A 131 2.33 -17.90 26.23
N GLU A 132 2.85 -17.29 27.30
CA GLU A 132 2.38 -17.52 28.66
C GLU A 132 0.93 -17.03 28.85
N ARG A 133 0.62 -15.81 28.42
CA ARG A 133 -0.69 -15.19 28.71
C ARG A 133 -1.78 -15.59 27.70
N PHE A 134 -1.39 -15.88 26.45
CA PHE A 134 -2.33 -16.03 25.33
C PHE A 134 -2.10 -17.27 24.47
N GLY A 135 -1.18 -18.18 24.83
CA GLY A 135 -0.78 -19.30 23.97
C GLY A 135 -1.93 -20.22 23.52
N GLN A 136 -2.97 -20.36 24.33
CA GLN A 136 -4.15 -21.18 24.03
C GLN A 136 -5.21 -20.44 23.18
N VAL A 137 -5.05 -19.14 22.96
CA VAL A 137 -5.99 -18.37 22.15
C VAL A 137 -5.84 -18.80 20.69
N GLU A 138 -6.95 -19.19 20.07
CA GLU A 138 -6.98 -19.42 18.62
C GLU A 138 -6.78 -18.10 17.89
N VAL A 139 -5.73 -18.01 17.09
CA VAL A 139 -5.43 -16.87 16.22
C VAL A 139 -5.57 -17.27 14.77
N GLU A 140 -5.67 -16.28 13.91
CA GLU A 140 -5.65 -16.44 12.48
C GLU A 140 -4.39 -15.82 11.90
N VAL A 141 -3.77 -16.52 10.95
CA VAL A 141 -2.49 -16.14 10.35
C VAL A 141 -2.59 -16.37 8.85
N MET A 142 -1.99 -15.51 8.04
CA MET A 142 -1.77 -15.84 6.63
C MET A 142 -0.64 -16.85 6.51
N VAL A 143 -0.80 -17.91 5.71
CA VAL A 143 0.20 -18.97 5.48
C VAL A 143 0.34 -19.27 3.99
N GLY A 144 1.43 -19.94 3.58
CA GLY A 144 1.63 -20.31 2.17
C GLY A 144 1.87 -19.09 1.27
N ARG A 145 2.35 -17.97 1.84
CA ARG A 145 2.50 -16.70 1.14
C ARG A 145 3.61 -16.73 0.10
N ASP A 146 4.68 -17.50 0.34
CA ASP A 146 5.81 -17.58 -0.59
C ASP A 146 5.44 -18.37 -1.87
N ALA A 147 4.36 -19.15 -1.83
CA ALA A 147 3.86 -19.93 -2.97
C ALA A 147 2.91 -19.14 -3.88
N ASP A 148 2.42 -17.96 -3.46
CA ASP A 148 1.51 -17.13 -4.25
C ASP A 148 1.96 -15.65 -4.22
N PRO A 149 2.50 -15.09 -5.31
CA PRO A 149 2.89 -13.68 -5.35
C PRO A 149 1.73 -12.72 -5.12
N GLU A 150 0.48 -13.17 -5.32
CA GLU A 150 -0.73 -12.39 -5.10
C GLU A 150 -1.31 -12.58 -3.69
N HIS A 151 -0.58 -13.22 -2.76
CA HIS A 151 -1.07 -13.56 -1.42
C HIS A 151 -1.71 -12.38 -0.68
N ALA A 152 -1.15 -11.17 -0.83
CA ALA A 152 -1.64 -9.97 -0.16
C ALA A 152 -3.02 -9.52 -0.69
N ALA A 153 -3.24 -9.63 -2.00
CA ALA A 153 -4.51 -9.29 -2.63
C ALA A 153 -5.54 -10.43 -2.53
N LEU A 154 -5.08 -11.69 -2.41
CA LEU A 154 -5.91 -12.90 -2.29
C LEU A 154 -5.92 -13.45 -0.86
N GLN A 155 -5.83 -12.58 0.13
CA GLN A 155 -5.62 -12.94 1.54
C GLN A 155 -6.51 -14.07 2.07
N ASP A 156 -7.79 -14.13 1.66
CA ASP A 156 -8.75 -15.11 2.16
C ASP A 156 -8.37 -16.54 1.79
N ARG A 157 -7.62 -16.74 0.69
CA ARG A 157 -7.09 -18.05 0.29
C ARG A 157 -5.94 -18.54 1.17
N HIS A 158 -5.33 -17.64 1.94
CA HIS A 158 -4.15 -17.90 2.75
C HIS A 158 -4.45 -17.94 4.25
N ARG A 159 -5.72 -17.83 4.67
CA ARG A 159 -6.09 -17.80 6.08
C ARG A 159 -6.01 -19.19 6.70
N ALA A 160 -5.26 -19.32 7.79
CA ALA A 160 -5.25 -20.50 8.65
C ALA A 160 -5.49 -20.10 10.11
N ARG A 161 -6.16 -20.97 10.86
CA ARG A 161 -6.34 -20.83 12.31
C ARG A 161 -5.46 -21.82 13.07
N MET A 162 -4.90 -21.38 14.18
CA MET A 162 -4.06 -22.22 15.05
C MET A 162 -3.97 -21.60 16.45
N PRO A 163 -3.55 -22.39 17.47
CA PRO A 163 -3.23 -21.83 18.78
C PRO A 163 -2.11 -20.81 18.66
N PHE A 164 -2.18 -19.70 19.40
CA PHE A 164 -1.18 -18.66 19.32
C PHE A 164 0.22 -19.18 19.66
N ALA A 165 0.33 -20.11 20.62
CA ALA A 165 1.59 -20.78 20.93
C ALA A 165 2.19 -21.47 19.70
N ALA A 166 1.39 -22.20 18.92
CA ALA A 166 1.87 -22.87 17.71
C ALA A 166 2.37 -21.86 16.65
N PHE A 167 1.70 -20.71 16.52
CA PHE A 167 2.19 -19.64 15.65
C PHE A 167 3.51 -19.04 16.16
N LEU A 168 3.61 -18.77 17.47
CA LEU A 168 4.82 -18.22 18.09
C LEU A 168 6.01 -19.18 17.95
N ASP A 169 5.79 -20.49 18.06
CA ASP A 169 6.83 -21.50 17.86
C ASP A 169 7.34 -21.49 16.40
N LYS A 170 6.45 -21.28 15.42
CA LYS A 170 6.87 -21.08 14.02
C LYS A 170 7.69 -19.79 13.86
N VAL A 171 7.30 -18.70 14.52
CA VAL A 171 8.02 -17.42 14.47
C VAL A 171 9.42 -17.53 15.08
N GLU A 172 9.56 -18.25 16.20
CA GLU A 172 10.82 -18.44 16.90
C GLU A 172 11.78 -19.39 16.16
N ALA A 173 11.23 -20.41 15.49
CA ALA A 173 12.02 -21.36 14.70
C ALA A 173 12.48 -20.81 13.34
N ALA A 174 11.85 -19.74 12.84
CA ALA A 174 12.19 -19.17 11.54
C ALA A 174 13.34 -18.16 11.65
N GLU A 175 14.37 -18.33 10.83
CA GLU A 175 15.41 -17.30 10.67
C GLU A 175 14.87 -16.10 9.91
N GLN A 176 14.47 -16.29 8.64
CA GLN A 176 13.84 -15.28 7.80
C GLN A 176 12.86 -15.94 6.82
N THR A 177 11.60 -15.49 6.79
CA THR A 177 10.58 -16.01 5.87
C THR A 177 9.45 -14.99 5.67
N ASN A 178 8.79 -15.06 4.52
CA ASN A 178 7.54 -14.34 4.28
C ASN A 178 6.32 -15.30 4.23
N ASP A 179 6.52 -16.61 4.42
CA ASP A 179 5.49 -17.63 4.24
C ASP A 179 4.31 -17.51 5.19
N PHE A 180 4.53 -17.00 6.41
CA PHE A 180 3.48 -16.79 7.39
C PHE A 180 3.57 -15.45 8.13
N TYR A 181 2.41 -14.82 8.33
CA TYR A 181 2.33 -13.49 8.96
C TYR A 181 0.93 -13.22 9.52
N MET A 182 0.84 -12.65 10.72
CA MET A 182 -0.39 -12.08 11.24
C MET A 182 -0.57 -10.67 10.65
N VAL A 183 -1.61 -10.48 9.84
CA VAL A 183 -1.91 -9.19 9.17
C VAL A 183 -3.15 -8.51 9.77
N PRO A 184 -3.39 -7.21 9.48
CA PRO A 184 -4.47 -6.43 10.08
C PRO A 184 -5.89 -7.03 9.97
N ARG A 185 -6.17 -7.78 8.90
CA ARG A 185 -7.50 -8.31 8.57
C ARG A 185 -7.83 -9.68 9.19
N ASN A 186 -7.04 -10.16 10.15
CA ASN A 186 -7.20 -11.48 10.74
C ASN A 186 -8.17 -11.52 11.94
N ASP A 187 -8.79 -10.38 12.26
CA ASP A 187 -9.72 -10.17 13.40
C ASP A 187 -9.16 -10.60 14.77
N ASN A 188 -7.86 -10.89 14.87
CA ASN A 188 -7.21 -11.34 16.09
C ASN A 188 -7.38 -10.35 17.24
N TRP A 189 -7.39 -9.06 16.91
CA TRP A 189 -7.64 -8.02 17.88
C TRP A 189 -9.07 -8.05 18.44
N ARG A 190 -10.07 -8.43 17.62
CA ARG A 190 -11.49 -8.51 18.00
C ARG A 190 -11.79 -9.75 18.84
N ARG A 191 -11.01 -10.82 18.72
CA ARG A 191 -11.24 -12.06 19.48
C ARG A 191 -11.04 -11.77 20.97
N ASP A 192 -12.02 -12.18 21.78
CA ASP A 192 -12.02 -11.96 23.24
C ASP A 192 -10.66 -12.33 23.88
N GLY A 193 -10.01 -13.38 23.37
CA GLY A 193 -8.74 -13.87 23.88
C GLY A 193 -7.55 -12.90 23.81
N LEU A 194 -7.40 -12.10 22.74
CA LEU A 194 -6.27 -11.14 22.63
C LEU A 194 -6.65 -9.71 23.05
N SER A 195 -7.93 -9.45 23.33
CA SER A 195 -8.39 -8.15 23.79
C SER A 195 -7.60 -7.57 24.99
N PRO A 196 -7.09 -8.35 25.96
CA PRO A 196 -6.30 -7.82 27.08
C PRO A 196 -4.95 -7.22 26.69
N LEU A 197 -4.44 -7.44 25.46
CA LEU A 197 -3.23 -6.76 24.98
C LEU A 197 -3.40 -5.24 24.90
N ARG A 198 -4.63 -4.74 24.81
CA ARG A 198 -4.92 -3.30 24.72
C ARG A 198 -4.61 -2.55 26.01
N GLU A 199 -4.63 -3.24 27.13
CA GLU A 199 -4.26 -2.68 28.45
C GLU A 199 -2.81 -2.17 28.44
N ASP A 200 -1.98 -2.71 27.53
CA ASP A 200 -0.56 -2.37 27.38
C ASP A 200 -0.31 -1.18 26.42
N LEU A 201 -1.37 -0.55 25.89
CA LEU A 201 -1.27 0.46 24.85
C LEU A 201 -1.90 1.78 25.30
N ARG A 202 -1.46 2.89 24.73
CA ARG A 202 -2.03 4.22 24.97
C ARG A 202 -2.30 4.90 23.63
N ALA A 203 -3.54 5.37 23.42
CA ALA A 203 -3.85 6.21 22.27
C ALA A 203 -3.02 7.51 22.36
N PRO A 204 -2.26 7.89 21.31
CA PRO A 204 -1.53 9.16 21.29
C PRO A 204 -2.41 10.35 21.62
N ARG A 205 -2.13 10.99 22.76
CA ARG A 205 -2.98 12.03 23.35
C ARG A 205 -3.19 13.19 22.36
N GLY A 206 -4.46 13.56 22.17
CA GLY A 206 -4.82 14.68 21.31
C GLY A 206 -4.74 14.37 19.81
N ILE A 207 -4.30 13.19 19.39
CA ILE A 207 -4.24 12.78 17.98
C ILE A 207 -5.23 11.65 17.70
N ILE A 208 -5.21 10.60 18.52
CA ILE A 208 -6.08 9.43 18.41
C ILE A 208 -7.21 9.53 19.44
N ASP A 209 -8.41 9.12 19.04
CA ASP A 209 -9.56 9.08 19.95
C ASP A 209 -9.32 8.06 21.08
N PRO A 210 -9.29 8.47 22.36
CA PRO A 210 -9.12 7.54 23.47
C PRO A 210 -10.28 6.56 23.64
N GLY A 211 -11.46 6.89 23.08
CA GLY A 211 -12.66 6.05 23.07
C GLY A 211 -12.77 5.17 21.82
N LEU A 212 -11.71 5.06 21.01
CA LEU A 212 -11.74 4.29 19.76
C LEU A 212 -12.25 2.86 20.00
N LEU A 213 -13.10 2.41 19.09
CA LEU A 213 -13.61 1.05 19.15
C LEU A 213 -12.48 0.04 18.94
N PRO A 214 -12.61 -1.15 19.54
CA PRO A 214 -11.77 -2.32 19.30
C PRO A 214 -11.28 -2.48 17.86
N ASP A 215 -12.17 -2.32 16.89
CA ASP A 215 -11.90 -2.61 15.49
C ASP A 215 -11.26 -1.47 14.69
N MET A 216 -11.03 -0.34 15.33
CA MET A 216 -10.22 0.76 14.80
C MET A 216 -8.73 0.55 15.09
N MET A 217 -8.34 -0.64 15.55
CA MET A 217 -6.97 -1.04 15.82
C MET A 217 -6.67 -2.42 15.26
N THR A 218 -5.42 -2.65 14.89
CA THR A 218 -4.98 -3.97 14.40
C THR A 218 -3.61 -4.36 14.95
N LEU A 219 -3.34 -5.67 15.02
CA LEU A 219 -2.04 -6.23 15.37
C LEU A 219 -1.40 -6.86 14.13
N LEU A 220 -0.14 -6.52 13.92
CA LEU A 220 0.71 -7.17 12.96
C LEU A 220 1.83 -7.87 13.71
N LEU A 221 2.01 -9.17 13.51
CA LEU A 221 3.05 -9.96 14.16
C LEU A 221 3.62 -11.01 13.21
N GLY A 222 4.95 -11.08 13.08
CA GLY A 222 5.59 -12.05 12.20
C GLY A 222 7.09 -12.23 12.43
N PRO A 223 7.69 -13.22 11.75
CA PRO A 223 9.13 -13.42 11.75
C PRO A 223 9.86 -12.31 10.97
N ALA A 224 11.18 -12.35 10.99
CA ALA A 224 11.99 -11.54 10.08
C ALA A 224 11.66 -11.90 8.63
N GLY A 225 11.68 -10.91 7.73
CA GLY A 225 11.51 -11.14 6.30
C GLY A 225 10.09 -11.00 5.77
N THR A 226 9.06 -10.90 6.62
CA THR A 226 7.70 -10.64 6.13
C THR A 226 7.63 -9.31 5.40
N VAL A 227 7.02 -9.31 4.21
CA VAL A 227 6.81 -8.14 3.38
C VAL A 227 5.32 -7.87 3.24
N THR A 228 4.92 -6.61 3.44
CA THR A 228 3.68 -6.07 2.90
C THR A 228 4.04 -5.36 1.59
N PRO A 229 3.59 -5.85 0.42
CA PRO A 229 3.92 -5.28 -0.88
C PRO A 229 3.54 -3.80 -1.00
N LEU A 230 4.05 -3.12 -2.02
CA LEU A 230 3.72 -1.71 -2.26
C LEU A 230 2.21 -1.58 -2.55
N HIS A 231 1.53 -0.84 -1.69
CA HIS A 231 0.09 -0.62 -1.77
C HIS A 231 -0.27 0.68 -1.06
N HIS A 232 -1.50 1.16 -1.20
CA HIS A 232 -2.03 2.22 -0.35
C HIS A 232 -3.30 1.77 0.36
N ASP A 233 -3.59 2.41 1.49
CA ASP A 233 -4.86 2.25 2.19
C ASP A 233 -5.86 3.32 1.77
N ASN A 234 -7.14 3.00 1.98
CA ASN A 234 -8.27 3.90 1.74
C ASN A 234 -8.62 4.75 2.96
N MET A 235 -7.71 4.86 3.93
CA MET A 235 -7.84 5.68 5.13
C MET A 235 -6.46 6.07 5.66
N ASN A 236 -6.39 7.04 6.56
CA ASN A 236 -5.14 7.34 7.25
C ASN A 236 -4.85 6.26 8.30
N ILE A 237 -3.57 5.95 8.50
CA ILE A 237 -3.11 4.98 9.49
C ILE A 237 -2.00 5.60 10.32
N LEU A 238 -2.08 5.43 11.64
CA LEU A 238 -0.93 5.63 12.53
C LEU A 238 -0.42 4.26 12.97
N LEU A 239 0.76 3.85 12.51
CA LEU A 239 1.38 2.58 12.84
C LEU A 239 2.44 2.80 13.91
N GLY A 240 2.28 2.17 15.08
CA GLY A 240 3.28 2.13 16.15
C GLY A 240 4.08 0.83 16.15
N GLN A 241 5.40 0.93 16.15
CA GLN A 241 6.32 -0.19 16.20
C GLN A 241 6.65 -0.54 17.65
N VAL A 242 6.32 -1.77 18.08
CA VAL A 242 6.42 -2.18 19.49
C VAL A 242 7.59 -3.15 19.72
N LEU A 243 7.70 -4.19 18.89
CA LEU A 243 8.74 -5.21 18.99
C LEU A 243 9.48 -5.31 17.65
N GLY A 244 10.81 -5.40 17.70
CA GLY A 244 11.64 -5.52 16.50
C GLY A 244 11.63 -4.27 15.63
N ARG A 245 12.12 -4.40 14.39
CA ARG A 245 12.29 -3.26 13.47
C ARG A 245 11.59 -3.50 12.15
N LYS A 246 11.09 -2.42 11.54
CA LYS A 246 10.50 -2.45 10.19
C LYS A 246 11.14 -1.41 9.29
N HIS A 247 11.51 -1.80 8.08
CA HIS A 247 11.88 -0.88 7.01
C HIS A 247 10.62 -0.50 6.25
N VAL A 248 10.34 0.80 6.17
CA VAL A 248 9.23 1.36 5.40
C VAL A 248 9.76 2.15 4.22
N ARG A 249 9.11 1.99 3.06
CA ARG A 249 9.30 2.82 1.88
C ARG A 249 7.97 3.42 1.48
N LEU A 250 7.92 4.72 1.22
CA LEU A 250 6.71 5.47 0.94
C LEU A 250 6.85 6.21 -0.40
N VAL A 251 5.80 6.22 -1.21
CA VAL A 251 5.70 7.02 -2.43
C VAL A 251 4.47 7.94 -2.33
N PRO A 252 4.58 9.23 -2.67
CA PRO A 252 3.46 10.16 -2.58
C PRO A 252 2.24 9.70 -3.36
N SER A 253 1.06 9.98 -2.82
CA SER A 253 -0.23 9.64 -3.43
C SER A 253 -0.41 10.23 -4.84
N PHE A 254 0.10 11.44 -5.07
CA PHE A 254 0.09 12.12 -6.36
C PHE A 254 1.11 11.56 -7.35
N GLU A 255 1.98 10.62 -6.98
CA GLU A 255 2.83 9.89 -7.92
C GLU A 255 2.24 8.52 -8.30
N ARG A 256 0.92 8.36 -8.16
CA ARG A 256 0.18 7.13 -8.51
C ARG A 256 0.52 6.56 -9.88
N HIS A 257 0.73 7.41 -10.89
CA HIS A 257 1.05 6.98 -12.25
C HIS A 257 2.46 6.36 -12.38
N ARG A 258 3.36 6.59 -11.40
CA ARG A 258 4.74 6.07 -11.40
C ARG A 258 4.89 4.71 -10.71
N VAL A 259 3.85 4.26 -10.01
CA VAL A 259 3.89 3.02 -9.21
C VAL A 259 3.07 1.89 -9.81
N TYR A 260 2.60 1.99 -11.05
CA TYR A 260 1.93 0.90 -11.79
C TYR A 260 0.83 0.20 -10.96
N PRO A 261 -0.27 0.89 -10.64
CA PRO A 261 -1.35 0.34 -9.83
C PRO A 261 -1.93 -0.96 -10.42
N HIS A 262 -2.16 -1.93 -9.53
CA HIS A 262 -2.75 -3.23 -9.78
C HIS A 262 -3.88 -3.48 -8.78
N ARG A 263 -4.99 -4.07 -9.23
CA ARG A 263 -6.16 -4.38 -8.38
C ARG A 263 -6.63 -3.21 -7.50
N GLY A 264 -6.59 -2.00 -8.04
CA GLY A 264 -7.04 -0.78 -7.37
C GLY A 264 -6.00 -0.17 -6.43
N THR A 265 -5.57 -0.91 -5.40
CA THR A 265 -4.76 -0.38 -4.28
C THR A 265 -3.35 -0.97 -4.16
N PHE A 266 -3.00 -2.00 -4.92
CA PHE A 266 -1.66 -2.60 -4.94
C PHE A 266 -0.84 -2.06 -6.12
N SER A 267 0.45 -2.36 -6.15
CA SER A 267 1.37 -2.00 -7.22
C SER A 267 1.98 -3.26 -7.84
N HIS A 268 2.27 -3.22 -9.14
CA HIS A 268 3.10 -4.24 -9.79
C HIS A 268 4.59 -4.16 -9.39
N VAL A 269 5.02 -3.04 -8.80
CA VAL A 269 6.40 -2.81 -8.40
C VAL A 269 6.67 -3.42 -7.03
N ASP A 270 7.66 -4.30 -6.95
CA ASP A 270 8.30 -4.62 -5.67
C ASP A 270 9.24 -3.47 -5.28
N ALA A 271 8.78 -2.57 -4.41
CA ALA A 271 9.59 -1.44 -3.95
C ALA A 271 10.88 -1.89 -3.23
N GLY A 272 10.96 -3.12 -2.74
CA GLY A 272 12.18 -3.70 -2.14
C GLY A 272 13.26 -4.03 -3.18
N LYS A 273 12.85 -4.40 -4.40
CA LYS A 273 13.70 -4.77 -5.52
C LYS A 273 13.02 -4.43 -6.86
N PRO A 274 12.97 -3.15 -7.24
CA PRO A 274 12.18 -2.72 -8.40
C PRO A 274 12.79 -3.22 -9.71
N ASP A 275 11.96 -3.77 -10.59
CA ASP A 275 12.31 -4.04 -11.98
C ASP A 275 12.03 -2.80 -12.83
N LEU A 276 13.06 -1.98 -13.04
CA LEU A 276 12.96 -0.73 -13.80
C LEU A 276 12.91 -0.94 -15.32
N VAL A 277 13.15 -2.16 -15.81
CA VAL A 277 12.94 -2.48 -17.23
C VAL A 277 11.46 -2.68 -17.49
N ALA A 278 10.78 -3.41 -16.60
CA ALA A 278 9.33 -3.60 -16.67
C ALA A 278 8.55 -2.34 -16.23
N HIS A 279 9.10 -1.57 -15.28
CA HIS A 279 8.42 -0.43 -14.64
C HIS A 279 9.27 0.86 -14.69
N PRO A 280 9.60 1.37 -15.89
CA PRO A 280 10.55 2.49 -16.04
C PRO A 280 10.15 3.77 -15.32
N LEU A 281 8.85 4.12 -15.24
CA LEU A 281 8.38 5.33 -14.55
C LEU A 281 8.66 5.31 -13.04
N PHE A 282 8.85 4.13 -12.45
CA PHE A 282 9.20 4.02 -11.03
C PHE A 282 10.61 4.56 -10.74
N ALA A 283 11.50 4.62 -11.75
CA ALA A 283 12.80 5.26 -11.62
C ALA A 283 12.69 6.78 -11.34
N GLU A 284 11.55 7.38 -11.70
CA GLU A 284 11.24 8.80 -11.47
C GLU A 284 10.42 9.02 -10.20
N ALA A 285 10.00 7.95 -9.50
CA ALA A 285 9.22 8.07 -8.28
C ALA A 285 10.09 8.56 -7.11
N THR A 286 9.53 9.46 -6.31
CA THR A 286 10.09 9.88 -5.03
C THR A 286 9.84 8.80 -3.99
N VAL A 287 10.89 8.06 -3.63
CA VAL A 287 10.82 7.03 -2.59
C VAL A 287 11.40 7.57 -1.29
N LEU A 288 10.53 7.81 -0.31
CA LEU A 288 10.92 8.15 1.06
C LEU A 288 11.12 6.88 1.87
N GLU A 289 12.11 6.81 2.76
CA GLU A 289 12.31 5.61 3.57
C GLU A 289 12.76 5.89 5.00
N ALA A 290 12.44 4.96 5.89
CA ALA A 290 12.95 4.93 7.26
C ALA A 290 12.97 3.49 7.81
N VAL A 291 13.81 3.27 8.81
CA VAL A 291 13.71 2.08 9.68
C VAL A 291 13.04 2.53 10.99
N LEU A 292 11.89 1.92 11.29
CA LEU A 292 11.17 2.12 12.54
C LEU A 292 11.77 1.24 13.62
N GLU A 293 12.17 1.87 14.72
CA GLU A 293 12.64 1.22 15.93
C GLU A 293 11.47 1.00 16.92
N PRO A 294 11.60 0.10 17.91
CA PRO A 294 10.63 0.04 19.02
C PRO A 294 10.42 1.41 19.67
N GLY A 295 9.17 1.87 19.71
CA GLY A 295 8.78 3.18 20.23
C GLY A 295 8.57 4.26 19.16
N ASP A 296 8.93 3.99 17.90
CA ASP A 296 8.61 4.85 16.77
C ASP A 296 7.18 4.61 16.28
N MET A 297 6.52 5.67 15.85
CA MET A 297 5.31 5.59 15.03
C MET A 297 5.57 6.15 13.63
N VAL A 298 4.82 5.69 12.63
CA VAL A 298 4.74 6.34 11.32
C VAL A 298 3.28 6.69 11.00
N PHE A 299 3.06 7.93 10.60
CA PHE A 299 1.79 8.35 10.03
C PHE A 299 1.80 8.11 8.53
N LEU A 300 0.83 7.34 8.06
CA LEU A 300 0.59 7.01 6.66
C LEU A 300 -0.69 7.72 6.24
N PRO A 301 -0.60 8.84 5.50
CA PRO A 301 -1.78 9.53 5.04
C PRO A 301 -2.55 8.68 4.02
N VAL A 302 -3.87 8.83 3.97
CA VAL A 302 -4.74 8.08 3.04
C VAL A 302 -4.24 8.17 1.59
N GLY A 303 -4.18 7.04 0.88
CA GLY A 303 -3.70 7.00 -0.51
C GLY A 303 -2.19 7.11 -0.69
N TRP A 304 -1.39 7.26 0.37
CA TRP A 304 0.06 7.14 0.26
C TRP A 304 0.46 5.68 0.06
N TRP A 305 1.29 5.47 -0.95
CA TRP A 305 1.83 4.16 -1.27
C TRP A 305 2.91 3.81 -0.26
N HIS A 306 2.87 2.60 0.26
CA HIS A 306 3.82 2.12 1.23
C HIS A 306 4.13 0.64 1.07
N TRP A 307 5.41 0.33 1.22
CA TRP A 307 5.98 -1.01 1.27
C TRP A 307 6.65 -1.18 2.63
N VAL A 308 6.48 -2.34 3.25
CA VAL A 308 6.95 -2.57 4.63
C VAL A 308 7.60 -3.93 4.74
N LYS A 309 8.81 -4.00 5.30
CA LYS A 309 9.53 -5.24 5.57
C LYS A 309 9.96 -5.35 7.02
N ALA A 310 9.67 -6.48 7.66
CA ALA A 310 10.20 -6.81 8.98
C ALA A 310 11.69 -7.18 8.89
N LEU A 311 12.54 -6.52 9.67
CA LEU A 311 13.99 -6.76 9.72
C LEU A 311 14.41 -7.76 10.80
N GLY A 312 13.44 -8.21 11.60
CA GLY A 312 13.56 -9.18 12.69
C GLY A 312 12.16 -9.68 13.05
N VAL A 313 12.04 -10.52 14.07
CA VAL A 313 10.73 -10.78 14.69
C VAL A 313 10.10 -9.45 15.08
N SER A 314 8.91 -9.16 14.56
CA SER A 314 8.31 -7.84 14.67
C SER A 314 6.87 -7.90 15.15
N ALA A 315 6.49 -6.95 15.99
CA ALA A 315 5.09 -6.65 16.32
C ALA A 315 4.81 -5.15 16.21
N SER A 316 3.71 -4.80 15.54
CA SER A 316 3.25 -3.41 15.35
C SER A 316 1.76 -3.33 15.60
N VAL A 317 1.30 -2.15 16.03
CA VAL A 317 -0.11 -1.84 16.24
C VAL A 317 -0.49 -0.68 15.32
N THR A 318 -1.69 -0.71 14.74
CA THR A 318 -2.22 0.43 13.99
C THR A 318 -3.40 1.09 14.70
N PHE A 319 -3.59 2.39 14.48
CA PHE A 319 -4.76 3.17 14.89
C PHE A 319 -5.40 3.83 13.67
N HIS A 320 -6.73 3.70 13.55
CA HIS A 320 -7.49 4.17 12.39
C HIS A 320 -8.57 5.20 12.77
N HIS A 321 -8.56 5.74 13.99
CA HIS A 321 -9.55 6.73 14.45
C HIS A 321 -8.87 7.94 15.11
N PHE A 322 -8.76 9.01 14.35
CA PHE A 322 -8.15 10.30 14.70
C PHE A 322 -9.19 11.27 15.27
N LEU A 323 -8.73 12.26 16.03
CA LEU A 323 -9.59 13.32 16.58
C LEU A 323 -9.95 14.39 15.53
N VAL A 324 -10.65 13.96 14.48
CA VAL A 324 -11.23 14.79 13.42
C VAL A 324 -12.71 14.47 13.25
N PRO A 325 -13.51 15.36 12.63
CA PRO A 325 -14.89 15.04 12.30
C PRO A 325 -14.98 13.73 11.48
N GLY A 326 -15.84 12.80 11.92
CA GLY A 326 -15.98 11.49 11.28
C GLY A 326 -14.88 10.47 11.62
N GLY A 327 -13.91 10.82 12.47
CA GLY A 327 -12.89 9.90 12.98
C GLY A 327 -11.75 9.58 12.00
N ASN A 328 -11.97 9.64 10.70
CA ASN A 328 -10.91 9.50 9.70
C ASN A 328 -11.36 10.12 8.37
N THR A 329 -10.42 10.21 7.43
CA THR A 329 -10.67 10.61 6.04
C THR A 329 -10.48 9.38 5.16
N HIS A 330 -11.42 9.17 4.24
CA HIS A 330 -11.47 7.96 3.42
C HIS A 330 -11.28 8.28 1.93
N LEU A 331 -10.58 7.39 1.23
CA LEU A 331 -10.55 7.36 -0.22
C LEU A 331 -11.63 6.40 -0.70
N GLU A 332 -12.57 6.90 -1.48
CA GLU A 332 -13.63 6.07 -2.08
C GLU A 332 -13.08 5.34 -3.31
N ALA A 333 -13.34 4.04 -3.40
CA ALA A 333 -13.03 3.29 -4.61
C ALA A 333 -13.96 3.75 -5.74
N PRO A 334 -13.44 4.14 -6.91
CA PRO A 334 -14.27 4.49 -8.04
C PRO A 334 -14.88 3.21 -8.64
N PHE A 335 -16.21 3.13 -8.62
CA PHE A 335 -17.08 2.07 -9.16
C PHE A 335 -16.95 0.67 -8.54
#